data_AF-A0A1I8GJC3-F1
#
_entry.id   AF-A0A1I8GJC3-F1
#
_cell.length_a   1.000
_cell.length_b   1.000
_cell.length_c   1.000
_cell.angle_alpha   90.00
_cell.angle_beta   90.00
_cell.angle_gamma   90.00
#
_symmetry.space_group_name_H-M   'P 1'
#
loop_
_entity.id
_entity.type
_entity.pdbx_description
1 polymer ?
#
loop_
_entity_poly.entity_id
_entity_poly.type
_entity_poly.pdbx_seq_one_letter_code
_entity_poly.pdbx_strand_id
1 'polypeptide(L)'
;MHKSDTARAISDCDMELSSLAGRPPKPSPLATPPRCRRLQGLAKAKTVSKLPAMPSKQTDRRPMPRQIDSKSRKFRMAAATCLTKSLLSFLPPDSSIAVLEQMNSRQQVETQFLHWLEANHAIVHNPPLGSNRCSIEYERSRQRGIRDELVRIASGDLSRPAREQCSVAGRRVGDNIASLDFIAKIASLEDTFGSSAAAVTSEAHRLSTSGPPSEPSSGSLDSTVRKPLAGSAQRCWQWLDQLSVLLRLHSRNAADYNSFHVECHDAGGRMGRSFSHASRQLECLFHLHHPERTKRLLTTATDSLKHCLSEWAAVDHLVSAAHSIVPISSRCPTPVGKLSDKSAPLRGICACLYETPEFVVAQGQELTILDNSDRLQWRVRLLDGNEVTLPSITVWIPPRDVSSIDRAVRLKRQLSDQWTALIAKLKRDTVAHIAQLFTGLLDKQSLIAVSKPTCAEEFYDLLEQTLLAEEAAADSEGSARQKLATMLAELRARTVSTDEAASEIARKGRVKSSLRNDPYRLSTTELVRLHTLVSKLWQHLTSWAEFQRAGSDCACCCCCCG
;
A
#
# COMPACT_ATOMS: atom_id res chain seq x y z
N MET A 1 -21.35 29.35 4.59
CA MET A 1 -20.62 28.63 3.52
C MET A 1 -20.87 27.12 3.51
N HIS A 2 -21.21 26.45 4.62
CA HIS A 2 -21.43 24.97 4.61
C HIS A 2 -22.71 24.44 3.95
N LYS A 3 -23.75 25.26 3.71
CA LYS A 3 -24.97 24.81 3.00
C LYS A 3 -24.76 24.59 1.50
N SER A 4 -23.76 25.23 0.88
CA SER A 4 -23.51 25.07 -0.56
C SER A 4 -22.82 23.75 -0.89
N ASP A 5 -21.94 23.27 -0.02
CA ASP A 5 -21.10 22.11 -0.35
C ASP A 5 -21.86 20.79 -0.21
N THR A 6 -22.82 20.71 0.72
CA THR A 6 -23.70 19.54 0.89
C THR A 6 -24.73 19.43 -0.25
N ALA A 7 -25.31 20.56 -0.68
CA ALA A 7 -26.21 20.59 -1.84
C ALA A 7 -25.45 20.29 -3.14
N ARG A 8 -24.19 20.72 -3.25
CA ARG A 8 -23.32 20.47 -4.41
C ARG A 8 -22.90 19.00 -4.51
N ALA A 9 -22.58 18.33 -3.41
CA ALA A 9 -22.27 16.89 -3.42
C ALA A 9 -23.48 16.02 -3.83
N ILE A 10 -24.69 16.43 -3.46
CA ILE A 10 -25.95 15.76 -3.87
C ILE A 10 -26.29 16.10 -5.34
N SER A 11 -26.12 17.35 -5.75
CA SER A 11 -26.39 17.82 -7.13
C SER A 11 -25.39 17.33 -8.17
N ASP A 12 -24.11 17.14 -7.80
CA ASP A 12 -23.08 16.61 -8.70
C ASP A 12 -23.33 15.13 -9.02
N CYS A 13 -24.01 14.39 -8.14
CA CYS A 13 -24.52 13.05 -8.43
C CYS A 13 -25.70 13.05 -9.42
N ASP A 14 -26.54 14.09 -9.43
CA ASP A 14 -27.68 14.23 -10.37
C ASP A 14 -27.24 14.68 -11.78
N MET A 15 -26.17 15.48 -11.89
CA MET A 15 -25.66 15.96 -13.19
C MET A 15 -25.04 14.84 -14.05
N GLU A 16 -24.29 13.91 -13.44
CA GLU A 16 -23.71 12.79 -14.21
C GLU A 16 -24.79 11.80 -14.71
N LEU A 17 -25.90 11.65 -13.99
CA LEU A 17 -27.01 10.78 -14.38
C LEU A 17 -27.89 11.36 -15.49
N SER A 18 -28.03 12.68 -15.55
CA SER A 18 -28.76 13.38 -16.62
C SER A 18 -28.07 13.25 -17.99
N SER A 19 -26.75 13.02 -18.02
CA SER A 19 -25.99 12.80 -19.26
C SER A 19 -26.17 11.41 -19.87
N LEU A 20 -26.58 10.42 -19.07
CA LEU A 20 -26.81 9.03 -19.49
C LEU A 20 -28.28 8.73 -19.85
N ALA A 21 -29.20 9.67 -19.60
CA ALA A 21 -30.63 9.53 -19.86
C ALA A 21 -31.11 10.21 -21.16
N GLY A 22 -30.29 10.15 -22.23
CA GLY A 22 -30.69 10.56 -23.58
C GLY A 22 -31.65 9.55 -24.23
N ARG A 23 -32.83 10.02 -24.66
CA ARG A 23 -33.95 9.25 -25.26
C ARG A 23 -33.54 8.16 -26.27
N PRO A 24 -34.22 7.00 -26.32
CA PRO A 24 -33.99 6.00 -27.35
C PRO A 24 -34.60 6.40 -28.71
N PRO A 25 -33.93 6.14 -29.85
CA PRO A 25 -34.57 6.25 -31.16
C PRO A 25 -35.40 4.99 -31.48
N LYS A 26 -36.52 5.17 -32.19
CA LYS A 26 -37.48 4.13 -32.61
C LYS A 26 -36.83 3.03 -33.49
N PRO A 27 -37.34 1.78 -33.51
CA PRO A 27 -36.74 0.69 -34.25
C PRO A 27 -37.23 0.60 -35.70
N SER A 28 -36.31 0.26 -36.61
CA SER A 28 -36.53 -0.21 -37.99
C SER A 28 -35.53 -1.35 -38.30
N PRO A 29 -35.79 -2.24 -39.26
CA PRO A 29 -35.65 -3.69 -39.06
C PRO A 29 -34.29 -4.32 -39.38
N LEU A 30 -34.05 -5.41 -38.65
CA LEU A 30 -33.12 -6.55 -38.79
C LEU A 30 -32.28 -6.70 -40.07
N ALA A 31 -30.96 -6.82 -39.83
CA ALA A 31 -30.05 -7.67 -40.61
C ALA A 31 -29.27 -8.60 -39.65
N THR A 32 -29.43 -9.91 -39.83
CA THR A 32 -28.78 -11.00 -39.10
C THR A 32 -27.29 -11.14 -39.40
N PRO A 33 -26.42 -11.44 -38.41
CA PRO A 33 -25.11 -12.05 -38.63
C PRO A 33 -25.13 -13.58 -38.41
N PRO A 34 -24.11 -14.33 -38.89
CA PRO A 34 -24.26 -15.74 -39.26
C PRO A 34 -24.06 -16.74 -38.10
N ARG A 35 -24.75 -17.88 -38.23
CA ARG A 35 -24.68 -19.06 -37.36
C ARG A 35 -23.33 -19.79 -37.46
N CYS A 36 -22.67 -20.02 -36.33
CA CYS A 36 -21.65 -21.07 -36.20
C CYS A 36 -22.31 -22.46 -36.21
N ARG A 37 -21.90 -23.29 -37.18
CA ARG A 37 -22.33 -24.69 -37.36
C ARG A 37 -21.82 -25.58 -36.22
N ARG A 38 -22.74 -26.22 -35.49
CA ARG A 38 -22.50 -27.52 -34.82
C ARG A 38 -22.50 -28.61 -35.88
N LEU A 39 -21.44 -29.40 -35.96
CA LEU A 39 -21.44 -30.70 -36.63
C LEU A 39 -21.86 -31.77 -35.61
N GLN A 40 -23.04 -32.35 -35.85
CA GLN A 40 -23.43 -33.67 -35.34
C GLN A 40 -23.12 -34.71 -36.43
N GLY A 41 -22.57 -35.86 -36.03
CA GLY A 41 -22.82 -37.16 -36.66
C GLY A 41 -23.01 -38.15 -35.51
N LEU A 42 -24.23 -38.64 -35.24
CA LEU A 42 -24.88 -39.83 -35.85
C LEU A 42 -24.02 -41.10 -35.65
N ALA A 43 -24.50 -42.21 -35.09
CA ALA A 43 -25.86 -42.63 -34.74
C ALA A 43 -25.83 -43.95 -33.93
N LYS A 44 -26.99 -44.27 -33.30
CA LYS A 44 -27.56 -45.61 -33.03
C LYS A 44 -26.85 -46.49 -31.97
N ALA A 45 -27.50 -47.21 -31.06
CA ALA A 45 -28.91 -47.49 -30.81
C ALA A 45 -29.08 -48.20 -29.43
N LYS A 46 -30.34 -48.26 -28.99
CA LYS A 46 -30.97 -49.24 -28.06
C LYS A 46 -30.69 -49.13 -26.55
N THR A 47 -31.68 -48.51 -25.90
CA THR A 47 -32.40 -48.94 -24.68
C THR A 47 -32.05 -50.32 -24.12
N VAL A 48 -31.76 -50.41 -22.82
CA VAL A 48 -32.58 -51.08 -21.79
C VAL A 48 -31.97 -50.82 -20.40
N SER A 49 -32.86 -50.55 -19.46
CA SER A 49 -32.68 -50.32 -18.03
C SER A 49 -32.13 -51.53 -17.27
N LYS A 50 -31.25 -51.28 -16.28
CA LYS A 50 -31.32 -51.79 -14.88
C LYS A 50 -30.02 -51.46 -14.11
N LEU A 51 -30.17 -50.66 -13.06
CA LEU A 51 -29.34 -50.69 -11.82
C LEU A 51 -29.74 -51.96 -11.01
N PRO A 52 -29.03 -52.39 -9.93
CA PRO A 52 -27.88 -51.77 -9.23
C PRO A 52 -26.75 -52.76 -8.80
N ALA A 53 -25.81 -52.22 -8.02
CA ALA A 53 -25.09 -52.84 -6.90
C ALA A 53 -23.64 -53.35 -7.11
N MET A 54 -22.72 -52.60 -6.50
CA MET A 54 -21.45 -53.03 -5.87
C MET A 54 -21.70 -54.22 -4.90
N PRO A 55 -20.73 -55.14 -4.63
CA PRO A 55 -19.50 -54.75 -3.92
C PRO A 55 -18.21 -55.57 -4.12
N SER A 56 -17.11 -54.89 -3.73
CA SER A 56 -15.98 -55.36 -2.93
C SER A 56 -14.94 -56.37 -3.46
N LYS A 57 -13.66 -55.97 -3.25
CA LYS A 57 -12.48 -56.78 -2.88
C LYS A 57 -11.97 -57.77 -3.94
N GLN A 58 -10.70 -58.11 -4.08
CA GLN A 58 -9.38 -57.69 -3.59
C GLN A 58 -8.39 -58.48 -4.48
N THR A 59 -7.16 -57.96 -4.61
CA THR A 59 -5.91 -58.73 -4.80
C THR A 59 -5.66 -59.55 -6.07
N ASP A 60 -4.53 -59.16 -6.69
CA ASP A 60 -3.39 -60.01 -7.09
C ASP A 60 -3.29 -60.66 -8.48
N ARG A 61 -2.12 -60.33 -9.06
CA ARG A 61 -1.23 -61.17 -9.90
C ARG A 61 -1.55 -61.33 -11.40
N ARG A 62 -0.66 -60.70 -12.18
CA ARG A 62 -0.12 -61.10 -13.51
C ARG A 62 0.10 -62.63 -13.61
N PRO A 63 0.12 -63.28 -14.81
CA PRO A 63 0.92 -62.84 -15.97
C PRO A 63 0.40 -63.15 -17.40
N MET A 64 1.12 -62.57 -18.37
CA MET A 64 1.13 -62.74 -19.84
C MET A 64 1.16 -64.21 -20.36
N PRO A 65 0.77 -64.48 -21.63
CA PRO A 65 1.77 -64.52 -22.72
C PRO A 65 1.32 -64.07 -24.14
N ARG A 66 2.22 -63.31 -24.78
CA ARG A 66 2.81 -63.42 -26.14
C ARG A 66 2.01 -64.03 -27.32
N GLN A 67 1.98 -63.27 -28.43
CA GLN A 67 2.46 -63.66 -29.78
C GLN A 67 2.86 -62.34 -30.49
N ILE A 68 4.15 -62.06 -30.78
CA ILE A 68 4.96 -62.53 -31.92
C ILE A 68 4.36 -62.10 -33.26
N ASP A 69 4.94 -61.08 -33.89
CA ASP A 69 5.59 -61.33 -35.16
C ASP A 69 6.74 -60.37 -35.47
N SER A 70 7.71 -60.90 -36.22
CA SER A 70 9.08 -60.43 -36.32
C SER A 70 9.49 -60.26 -37.78
N LYS A 71 10.33 -59.25 -38.06
CA LYS A 71 11.34 -59.21 -39.14
C LYS A 71 12.29 -58.06 -38.80
N SER A 72 13.38 -58.30 -38.07
CA SER A 72 14.70 -58.79 -38.55
C SER A 72 15.29 -57.89 -39.64
N ARG A 73 16.56 -57.46 -39.61
CA ARG A 73 17.75 -57.76 -38.80
C ARG A 73 18.88 -56.87 -39.37
N LYS A 74 19.82 -56.42 -38.53
CA LYS A 74 21.26 -56.84 -38.53
C LYS A 74 22.04 -55.95 -37.55
N PHE A 75 22.42 -56.48 -36.38
CA PHE A 75 23.62 -57.29 -36.05
C PHE A 75 24.79 -56.37 -35.64
N ARG A 76 25.39 -56.43 -34.43
CA ARG A 76 26.03 -57.56 -33.72
C ARG A 76 25.98 -57.37 -32.18
N MET A 77 25.50 -58.38 -31.42
CA MET A 77 26.22 -59.36 -30.55
C MET A 77 26.94 -58.75 -29.32
N ALA A 78 26.50 -58.96 -28.06
CA ALA A 78 26.46 -60.20 -27.24
C ALA A 78 27.88 -60.72 -26.90
N ALA A 79 28.39 -60.49 -25.68
CA ALA A 79 28.16 -61.27 -24.44
C ALA A 79 28.72 -62.70 -24.48
N ALA A 80 29.77 -62.97 -23.67
CA ALA A 80 29.82 -64.03 -22.64
C ALA A 80 31.26 -64.43 -22.23
N THR A 81 31.62 -64.04 -21.01
CA THR A 81 32.15 -64.84 -19.89
C THR A 81 33.33 -65.83 -20.04
N CYS A 82 34.32 -65.56 -19.16
CA CYS A 82 35.15 -66.49 -18.35
C CYS A 82 36.46 -67.03 -18.92
N LEU A 83 37.59 -66.59 -18.35
CA LEU A 83 38.62 -67.45 -17.74
C LEU A 83 39.67 -66.62 -16.95
N THR A 84 39.73 -66.89 -15.64
CA THR A 84 40.90 -66.96 -14.73
C THR A 84 41.86 -65.76 -14.50
N LYS A 85 41.91 -65.37 -13.21
CA LYS A 85 43.08 -65.04 -12.34
C LYS A 85 44.27 -64.25 -12.94
N SER A 86 44.58 -63.07 -12.37
CA SER A 86 45.57 -62.91 -11.28
C SER A 86 46.18 -61.48 -11.24
N LEU A 87 46.24 -60.93 -10.03
CA LEU A 87 47.21 -59.96 -9.48
C LEU A 87 47.29 -58.49 -9.97
N LEU A 88 46.96 -57.61 -9.01
CA LEU A 88 47.60 -56.33 -8.67
C LEU A 88 47.55 -55.18 -9.70
N SER A 89 46.80 -54.11 -9.39
CA SER A 89 47.36 -52.86 -8.84
C SER A 89 46.44 -51.60 -8.93
N PHE A 90 46.37 -50.87 -7.80
CA PHE A 90 46.06 -49.45 -7.57
C PHE A 90 44.66 -48.79 -7.85
N LEU A 91 44.08 -48.32 -6.72
CA LEU A 91 43.16 -47.16 -6.48
C LEU A 91 41.64 -47.29 -6.79
N PRO A 92 40.75 -46.79 -5.90
CA PRO A 92 39.31 -46.70 -6.16
C PRO A 92 38.93 -45.37 -6.84
N PRO A 93 38.01 -45.35 -7.82
CA PRO A 93 37.32 -44.13 -8.23
C PRO A 93 35.81 -44.35 -8.23
N ASP A 94 35.09 -43.93 -7.18
CA ASP A 94 33.61 -43.91 -7.24
C ASP A 94 32.92 -42.78 -6.45
N SER A 95 33.68 -41.91 -5.78
CA SER A 95 33.10 -40.73 -5.10
C SER A 95 33.01 -39.49 -5.99
N SER A 96 33.95 -39.27 -6.91
CA SER A 96 33.96 -38.06 -7.75
C SER A 96 32.88 -38.03 -8.83
N ILE A 97 32.50 -39.19 -9.41
CA ILE A 97 31.49 -39.24 -10.47
C ILE A 97 30.09 -39.00 -9.91
N ALA A 98 29.75 -39.63 -8.77
CA ALA A 98 28.47 -39.41 -8.09
C ALA A 98 28.32 -37.96 -7.58
N VAL A 99 29.42 -37.35 -7.09
CA VAL A 99 29.44 -35.94 -6.69
C VAL A 99 29.29 -35.02 -7.90
N LEU A 100 29.95 -35.31 -9.04
CA LEU A 100 29.80 -34.53 -10.27
C LEU A 100 28.40 -34.66 -10.88
N GLU A 101 27.79 -35.85 -10.89
CA GLU A 101 26.39 -36.04 -11.32
C GLU A 101 25.41 -35.32 -10.39
N GLN A 102 25.60 -35.39 -9.06
CA GLN A 102 24.79 -34.62 -8.11
C GLN A 102 24.97 -33.11 -8.29
N MET A 103 26.20 -32.63 -8.46
CA MET A 103 26.49 -31.21 -8.71
C MET A 103 25.85 -30.72 -10.02
N ASN A 104 25.88 -31.55 -11.07
CA ASN A 104 25.26 -31.22 -12.35
C ASN A 104 23.72 -31.21 -12.23
N SER A 105 23.13 -32.18 -11.52
CA SER A 105 21.68 -32.21 -11.25
C SER A 105 21.22 -30.99 -10.43
N ARG A 106 22.02 -30.57 -9.44
CA ARG A 106 21.75 -29.41 -8.61
C ARG A 106 21.85 -28.10 -9.40
N GLN A 107 22.93 -27.90 -10.15
CA GLN A 107 23.09 -26.71 -10.99
C GLN A 107 22.01 -26.62 -12.07
N GLN A 108 21.58 -27.75 -12.62
CA GLN A 108 20.49 -27.81 -13.59
C GLN A 108 19.14 -27.43 -12.97
N VAL A 109 18.82 -27.93 -11.77
CA VAL A 109 17.62 -27.54 -11.01
C VAL A 109 17.64 -26.05 -10.66
N GLU A 110 18.79 -25.52 -10.22
CA GLU A 110 18.94 -24.08 -9.93
C GLU A 110 18.76 -23.22 -11.18
N THR A 111 19.33 -23.63 -12.32
CA THR A 111 19.18 -22.89 -13.58
C THR A 111 17.73 -22.90 -14.06
N GLN A 112 17.04 -24.04 -13.96
CA GLN A 112 15.61 -24.14 -14.27
C GLN A 112 14.76 -23.29 -13.32
N PHE A 113 15.09 -23.28 -12.03
CA PHE A 113 14.42 -22.42 -11.04
C PHE A 113 14.59 -20.94 -11.38
N LEU A 114 15.81 -20.48 -11.68
CA LEU A 114 16.05 -19.08 -12.02
C LEU A 114 15.29 -18.66 -13.28
N HIS A 115 15.30 -19.49 -14.32
CA HIS A 115 14.53 -19.24 -15.53
C HIS A 115 13.02 -19.24 -15.28
N TRP A 116 12.53 -20.18 -14.46
CA TRP A 116 11.13 -20.21 -14.05
C TRP A 116 10.76 -18.96 -13.23
N LEU A 117 11.61 -18.53 -12.31
CA LEU A 117 11.38 -17.34 -11.49
C LEU A 117 11.37 -16.09 -12.36
N GLU A 118 12.26 -15.99 -13.35
CA GLU A 118 12.29 -14.91 -14.33
C GLU A 118 11.00 -14.88 -15.16
N ALA A 119 10.54 -16.04 -15.66
CA ALA A 119 9.26 -16.15 -16.37
C ALA A 119 8.06 -15.73 -15.50
N ASN A 120 8.15 -15.92 -14.18
CA ASN A 120 7.11 -15.53 -13.21
C ASN A 120 7.39 -14.18 -12.53
N HIS A 121 8.43 -13.44 -12.92
CA HIS A 121 8.89 -12.25 -12.21
C HIS A 121 7.81 -11.19 -12.09
N ALA A 122 7.09 -10.91 -13.19
CA ALA A 122 6.00 -9.93 -13.19
C ALA A 122 4.89 -10.31 -12.18
N ILE A 123 4.62 -11.60 -12.01
CA ILE A 123 3.55 -12.12 -11.15
C ILE A 123 3.92 -12.01 -9.68
N VAL A 124 5.18 -12.33 -9.37
CA VAL A 124 5.72 -12.27 -8.02
C VAL A 124 5.92 -10.82 -7.58
N HIS A 125 6.33 -9.94 -8.49
CA HIS A 125 6.71 -8.56 -8.16
C HIS A 125 5.60 -7.53 -8.37
N ASN A 126 4.70 -7.75 -9.32
CA ASN A 126 3.65 -6.81 -9.70
C ASN A 126 2.37 -7.56 -10.14
N PRO A 127 1.67 -8.23 -9.21
CA PRO A 127 0.50 -9.03 -9.54
C PRO A 127 -0.65 -8.16 -10.06
N PRO A 128 -1.35 -8.58 -11.14
CA PRO A 128 -2.58 -7.91 -11.55
C PRO A 128 -3.69 -8.23 -10.55
N LEU A 129 -3.99 -7.30 -9.64
CA LEU A 129 -4.93 -7.54 -8.55
C LEU A 129 -6.41 -7.66 -9.01
N GLY A 130 -6.74 -7.17 -10.20
CA GLY A 130 -8.13 -7.18 -10.70
C GLY A 130 -9.07 -6.29 -9.86
N SER A 131 -10.36 -6.27 -10.21
CA SER A 131 -11.37 -5.45 -9.52
C SER A 131 -12.67 -6.19 -9.20
N ASN A 132 -12.92 -7.31 -9.87
CA ASN A 132 -14.10 -8.15 -9.66
C ASN A 132 -13.72 -9.50 -9.04
N ARG A 133 -14.70 -10.17 -8.44
CA ARG A 133 -14.48 -11.43 -7.70
C ARG A 133 -13.79 -12.50 -8.54
N CYS A 134 -14.22 -12.68 -9.78
CA CYS A 134 -13.63 -13.68 -10.68
C CYS A 134 -12.14 -13.39 -10.95
N SER A 135 -11.79 -12.13 -11.20
CA SER A 135 -10.40 -11.72 -11.43
C SER A 135 -9.51 -11.93 -10.21
N ILE A 136 -10.01 -11.59 -9.01
CA ILE A 136 -9.28 -11.74 -7.75
C ILE A 136 -9.09 -13.23 -7.42
N GLU A 137 -10.12 -14.06 -7.58
CA GLU A 137 -10.01 -15.51 -7.29
C GLU A 137 -9.09 -16.23 -8.28
N TYR A 138 -9.10 -15.80 -9.54
CA TYR A 138 -8.15 -16.28 -10.55
C TYR A 138 -6.71 -15.98 -10.15
N GLU A 139 -6.40 -14.72 -9.82
CA GLU A 139 -5.03 -14.33 -9.44
C GLU A 139 -4.63 -14.97 -8.11
N ARG A 140 -5.55 -15.10 -7.14
CA ARG A 140 -5.30 -15.81 -5.88
C ARG A 140 -4.92 -17.28 -6.12
N SER A 141 -5.64 -17.96 -7.00
CA SER A 141 -5.35 -19.35 -7.37
C SER A 141 -4.00 -19.49 -8.05
N ARG A 142 -3.65 -18.52 -8.91
CA ARG A 142 -2.35 -18.44 -9.58
C ARG A 142 -1.19 -18.21 -8.62
N GLN A 143 -1.32 -17.27 -7.68
CA GLN A 143 -0.32 -17.03 -6.63
C GLN A 143 -0.14 -18.26 -5.71
N ARG A 144 -1.24 -18.96 -5.36
CA ARG A 144 -1.17 -20.22 -4.61
C ARG A 144 -0.37 -21.28 -5.37
N GLY A 145 -0.60 -21.44 -6.67
CA GLY A 145 0.19 -22.36 -7.52
C GLY A 145 1.68 -22.02 -7.53
N ILE A 146 2.04 -20.74 -7.64
CA ILE A 146 3.45 -20.28 -7.58
C ILE A 146 4.06 -20.57 -6.21
N ARG A 147 3.32 -20.32 -5.12
CA ARG A 147 3.79 -20.60 -3.75
C ARG A 147 4.06 -22.10 -3.56
N ASP A 148 3.15 -22.94 -4.00
CA ASP A 148 3.28 -24.39 -3.83
C ASP A 148 4.49 -24.92 -4.64
N GLU A 149 4.74 -24.35 -5.82
CA GLU A 149 5.93 -24.62 -6.62
C GLU A 149 7.23 -24.13 -5.95
N LEU A 150 7.23 -22.93 -5.36
CA LEU A 150 8.36 -22.43 -4.57
C LEU A 150 8.67 -23.32 -3.36
N VAL A 151 7.64 -23.81 -2.65
CA VAL A 151 7.80 -24.76 -1.54
C VAL A 151 8.39 -26.07 -2.04
N ARG A 152 7.92 -26.58 -3.18
CA ARG A 152 8.46 -27.78 -3.82
C ARG A 152 9.94 -27.61 -4.17
N ILE A 153 10.32 -26.49 -4.78
CA ILE A 153 11.71 -26.20 -5.14
C ILE A 153 12.58 -26.02 -3.89
N ALA A 154 12.06 -25.34 -2.85
CA ALA A 154 12.77 -25.13 -1.59
C ALA A 154 13.06 -26.43 -0.82
N SER A 155 12.26 -27.48 -1.03
CA SER A 155 12.48 -28.80 -0.44
C SER A 155 13.65 -29.58 -1.06
N GLY A 156 14.15 -29.14 -2.21
CA GLY A 156 15.32 -29.73 -2.88
C GLY A 156 16.66 -29.25 -2.31
N ASP A 157 17.75 -29.85 -2.81
CA ASP A 157 19.10 -29.38 -2.49
C ASP A 157 19.45 -28.15 -3.35
N LEU A 158 19.44 -26.97 -2.72
CA LEU A 158 19.73 -25.68 -3.34
C LEU A 158 20.98 -25.05 -2.72
N SER A 159 21.73 -24.32 -3.53
CA SER A 159 22.77 -23.38 -3.09
C SER A 159 22.19 -22.33 -2.15
N ARG A 160 23.04 -21.80 -1.26
CA ARG A 160 22.63 -20.73 -0.33
C ARG A 160 22.01 -19.53 -1.07
N PRO A 161 22.58 -19.04 -2.20
CA PRO A 161 21.98 -17.95 -2.97
C PRO A 161 20.60 -18.30 -3.56
N ALA A 162 20.45 -19.48 -4.17
CA ALA A 162 19.18 -19.92 -4.75
C ALA A 162 18.10 -20.11 -3.67
N ARG A 163 18.49 -20.64 -2.50
CA ARG A 163 17.59 -20.78 -1.35
C ARG A 163 17.11 -19.43 -0.81
N GLU A 164 18.00 -18.43 -0.73
CA GLU A 164 17.61 -17.08 -0.31
C GLU A 164 16.64 -16.45 -1.33
N GLN A 165 16.93 -16.56 -2.63
CA GLN A 165 16.03 -16.04 -3.67
C GLN A 165 14.66 -16.72 -3.64
N CYS A 166 14.61 -18.04 -3.45
CA CYS A 166 13.38 -18.80 -3.28
C CYS A 166 12.61 -18.34 -2.03
N SER A 167 13.31 -18.11 -0.91
CA SER A 167 12.71 -17.60 0.32
C SER A 167 12.13 -16.19 0.15
N VAL A 168 12.88 -15.28 -0.51
CA VAL A 168 12.42 -13.92 -0.84
C VAL A 168 11.19 -13.97 -1.74
N ALA A 169 11.21 -14.75 -2.82
CA ALA A 169 10.07 -14.92 -3.70
C ALA A 169 8.86 -15.49 -2.96
N GLY A 170 9.06 -16.50 -2.10
CA GLY A 170 8.02 -17.10 -1.28
C GLY A 170 7.36 -16.12 -0.32
N ARG A 171 8.15 -15.26 0.35
CA ARG A 171 7.64 -14.17 1.19
C ARG A 171 6.75 -13.22 0.39
N ARG A 172 7.22 -12.77 -0.78
CA ARG A 172 6.46 -11.84 -1.64
C ARG A 172 5.16 -12.43 -2.16
N VAL A 173 5.16 -13.69 -2.59
CA VAL A 173 3.95 -14.39 -2.99
C VAL A 173 2.98 -14.52 -1.81
N GLY A 174 3.50 -14.78 -0.60
CA GLY A 174 2.70 -14.75 0.63
C GLY A 174 2.02 -13.41 0.85
N ASP A 175 2.78 -12.30 0.73
CA ASP A 175 2.26 -10.94 0.86
C ASP A 175 1.20 -10.62 -0.22
N ASN A 176 1.41 -11.08 -1.46
CA ASN A 176 0.45 -10.94 -2.56
C ASN A 176 -0.87 -11.66 -2.24
N ILE A 177 -0.80 -12.90 -1.74
CA ILE A 177 -2.00 -13.67 -1.35
C ILE A 177 -2.75 -12.94 -0.23
N ALA A 178 -2.04 -12.45 0.79
CA ALA A 178 -2.66 -11.69 1.87
C ALA A 178 -3.35 -10.40 1.37
N SER A 179 -2.74 -9.73 0.39
CA SER A 179 -3.31 -8.53 -0.25
C SER A 179 -4.58 -8.88 -1.06
N LEU A 180 -4.55 -9.98 -1.82
CA LEU A 180 -5.71 -10.51 -2.52
C LEU A 180 -6.84 -10.90 -1.55
N ASP A 181 -6.49 -11.49 -0.41
CA ASP A 181 -7.46 -11.83 0.64
C ASP A 181 -8.12 -10.61 1.26
N PHE A 182 -7.37 -9.52 1.40
CA PHE A 182 -7.90 -8.25 1.86
C PHE A 182 -8.91 -7.66 0.87
N ILE A 183 -8.55 -7.51 -0.41
CA ILE A 183 -9.44 -6.91 -1.42
C ILE A 183 -10.62 -7.81 -1.80
N ALA A 184 -10.47 -9.14 -1.69
CA ALA A 184 -11.55 -10.10 -1.92
C ALA A 184 -12.76 -9.85 -1.01
N LYS A 185 -12.56 -9.23 0.17
CA LYS A 185 -13.67 -8.86 1.06
C LYS A 185 -14.59 -7.83 0.42
N ILE A 186 -14.05 -6.87 -0.33
CA ILE A 186 -14.85 -5.90 -1.08
C ILE A 186 -15.59 -6.60 -2.21
N ALA A 187 -14.88 -7.43 -3.00
CA ALA A 187 -15.48 -8.17 -4.11
C ALA A 187 -16.54 -9.20 -3.66
N SER A 188 -16.50 -9.67 -2.42
CA SER A 188 -17.55 -10.55 -1.86
C SER A 188 -18.92 -9.87 -1.80
N LEU A 189 -18.98 -8.53 -1.78
CA LEU A 189 -20.24 -7.80 -1.81
C LEU A 189 -21.00 -7.98 -3.12
N GLU A 190 -20.34 -8.40 -4.21
CA GLU A 190 -20.98 -8.72 -5.49
C GLU A 190 -22.14 -9.71 -5.34
N ASP A 191 -22.02 -10.69 -4.42
CA ASP A 191 -23.09 -11.67 -4.16
C ASP A 191 -24.35 -11.00 -3.59
N THR A 192 -24.20 -9.93 -2.81
CA THR A 192 -25.33 -9.18 -2.23
C THR A 192 -26.07 -8.41 -3.33
N PHE A 193 -25.32 -7.77 -4.23
CA PHE A 193 -25.88 -7.08 -5.39
C PHE A 193 -26.56 -8.07 -6.35
N GLY A 194 -25.90 -9.19 -6.65
CA GLY A 194 -26.46 -10.25 -7.51
C GLY A 194 -27.74 -10.85 -6.95
N SER A 195 -27.76 -11.15 -5.64
CA SER A 195 -28.94 -11.69 -4.96
C SER A 195 -30.11 -10.69 -4.96
N SER A 196 -29.82 -9.41 -4.74
CA SER A 196 -30.86 -8.36 -4.75
C SER A 196 -31.46 -8.19 -6.16
N ALA A 197 -30.63 -8.18 -7.20
CA ALA A 197 -31.10 -8.10 -8.59
C ALA A 197 -31.97 -9.31 -8.98
N ALA A 198 -31.58 -10.52 -8.54
CA ALA A 198 -32.36 -11.73 -8.77
C ALA A 198 -33.72 -11.68 -8.04
N ALA A 199 -33.75 -11.20 -6.79
CA ALA A 199 -34.97 -11.06 -6.01
C ALA A 199 -35.96 -10.07 -6.65
N VAL A 200 -35.49 -8.89 -7.06
CA VAL A 200 -36.30 -7.88 -7.78
C VAL A 200 -36.89 -8.47 -9.06
N THR A 201 -36.07 -9.16 -9.86
CA THR A 201 -36.52 -9.79 -11.12
C THR A 201 -37.54 -10.91 -10.88
N SER A 202 -37.29 -11.77 -9.88
CA SER A 202 -38.18 -12.87 -9.52
C SER A 202 -39.53 -12.37 -9.03
N GLU A 203 -39.55 -11.32 -8.22
CA GLU A 203 -40.78 -10.73 -7.70
C GLU A 203 -41.60 -10.06 -8.81
N ALA A 204 -40.97 -9.33 -9.72
CA ALA A 204 -41.65 -8.75 -10.88
C ALA A 204 -42.30 -9.84 -11.77
N HIS A 205 -41.60 -10.95 -12.00
CA HIS A 205 -42.15 -12.08 -12.74
C HIS A 205 -43.29 -12.78 -11.99
N ARG A 206 -43.14 -12.98 -10.67
CA ARG A 206 -44.16 -13.58 -9.81
C ARG A 206 -45.46 -12.77 -9.80
N LEU A 207 -45.38 -11.46 -9.63
CA LEU A 207 -46.55 -10.58 -9.64
C LEU A 207 -47.23 -10.53 -11.01
N SER A 208 -46.45 -10.65 -12.10
CA SER A 208 -46.99 -10.71 -13.46
C SER A 208 -47.73 -12.03 -13.75
N THR A 209 -47.38 -13.11 -13.05
CA THR A 209 -47.97 -14.45 -13.27
C THR A 209 -49.11 -14.76 -12.30
N SER A 210 -49.09 -14.24 -11.08
CA SER A 210 -50.15 -14.48 -10.09
C SER A 210 -51.39 -13.62 -10.30
N GLY A 211 -51.28 -12.51 -11.05
CA GLY A 211 -52.32 -11.48 -11.12
C GLY A 211 -52.63 -10.86 -9.74
N PRO A 212 -53.50 -9.84 -9.66
CA PRO A 212 -54.07 -9.43 -8.39
C PRO A 212 -54.90 -10.59 -7.79
N PRO A 213 -55.00 -10.70 -6.45
CA PRO A 213 -55.78 -11.77 -5.82
C PRO A 213 -57.20 -11.82 -6.42
N SER A 214 -57.56 -12.98 -6.98
CA SER A 214 -58.90 -13.23 -7.55
C SER A 214 -59.96 -13.18 -6.45
N GLU A 215 -61.14 -12.65 -6.79
CA GLU A 215 -62.27 -12.44 -5.88
C GLU A 215 -62.54 -13.62 -4.94
N PRO A 216 -62.95 -13.37 -3.68
CA PRO A 216 -63.62 -14.42 -2.91
C PRO A 216 -64.92 -14.77 -3.65
N SER A 217 -65.07 -16.05 -3.97
CA SER A 217 -66.26 -16.59 -4.63
C SER A 217 -67.47 -16.61 -3.68
N SER A 218 -67.97 -15.44 -3.30
CA SER A 218 -69.34 -15.19 -2.83
C SER A 218 -69.48 -13.70 -2.54
N GLY A 219 -70.61 -13.12 -2.95
CA GLY A 219 -70.79 -11.69 -3.17
C GLY A 219 -70.56 -10.76 -1.98
N SER A 220 -70.50 -9.48 -2.32
CA SER A 220 -70.41 -8.30 -1.44
C SER A 220 -68.99 -7.90 -1.01
N LEU A 221 -68.21 -7.36 -1.95
CA LEU A 221 -67.49 -6.11 -1.68
C LEU A 221 -67.43 -5.25 -2.94
N ASP A 222 -67.89 -4.02 -2.80
CA ASP A 222 -68.15 -3.06 -3.86
C ASP A 222 -66.90 -2.78 -4.73
N SER A 223 -67.10 -2.76 -6.05
CA SER A 223 -66.10 -2.40 -7.06
C SER A 223 -65.49 -1.00 -6.85
N THR A 224 -66.13 -0.17 -6.03
CA THR A 224 -65.67 1.16 -5.58
C THR A 224 -64.53 1.12 -4.53
N VAL A 225 -64.28 -0.02 -3.88
CA VAL A 225 -63.25 -0.16 -2.82
C VAL A 225 -61.89 -0.62 -3.39
N ARG A 226 -61.80 -0.90 -4.70
CA ARG A 226 -60.53 -1.28 -5.33
C ARG A 226 -59.64 -0.04 -5.47
N LYS A 227 -58.77 0.21 -4.48
CA LYS A 227 -57.70 1.23 -4.59
C LYS A 227 -56.94 1.01 -5.90
N PRO A 228 -56.58 2.07 -6.66
CA PRO A 228 -55.83 1.93 -7.90
C PRO A 228 -54.47 1.24 -7.64
N LEU A 229 -54.41 -0.05 -7.98
CA LEU A 229 -53.26 -0.92 -7.77
C LEU A 229 -52.11 -0.57 -8.71
N ALA A 230 -52.41 -0.19 -9.96
CA ALA A 230 -51.39 0.13 -10.96
C ALA A 230 -50.51 1.31 -10.53
N GLY A 231 -51.11 2.43 -10.11
CA GLY A 231 -50.36 3.59 -9.64
C GLY A 231 -49.62 3.34 -8.32
N SER A 232 -50.16 2.49 -7.45
CA SER A 232 -49.49 2.10 -6.19
C SER A 232 -48.31 1.17 -6.44
N ALA A 233 -48.45 0.19 -7.33
CA ALA A 233 -47.36 -0.68 -7.76
C ALA A 233 -46.24 0.13 -8.42
N GLN A 234 -46.57 1.07 -9.31
CA GLN A 234 -45.59 1.97 -9.92
C GLN A 234 -44.80 2.76 -8.87
N ARG A 235 -45.46 3.33 -7.85
CA ARG A 235 -44.80 4.02 -6.74
C ARG A 235 -43.88 3.10 -5.93
N CYS A 236 -44.28 1.84 -5.68
CA CYS A 236 -43.42 0.87 -5.02
C CYS A 236 -42.15 0.57 -5.83
N TRP A 237 -42.26 0.45 -7.16
CA TRP A 237 -41.09 0.24 -8.02
C TRP A 237 -40.19 1.49 -8.10
N GLN A 238 -40.78 2.68 -8.14
CA GLN A 238 -40.03 3.95 -8.05
C GLN A 238 -39.29 4.06 -6.72
N TRP A 239 -39.89 3.60 -5.62
CA TRP A 239 -39.22 3.55 -4.32
C TRP A 239 -38.01 2.61 -4.34
N LEU A 240 -38.11 1.43 -4.97
CA LEU A 240 -36.96 0.52 -5.13
C LEU A 240 -35.83 1.13 -5.96
N ASP A 241 -36.16 1.90 -7.00
CA ASP A 241 -35.17 2.67 -7.76
C ASP A 241 -34.47 3.71 -6.88
N GLN A 242 -35.23 4.45 -6.07
CA GLN A 242 -34.68 5.41 -5.09
C GLN A 242 -33.74 4.72 -4.08
N LEU A 243 -34.08 3.52 -3.60
CA LEU A 243 -33.18 2.75 -2.71
C LEU A 243 -31.85 2.41 -3.39
N SER A 244 -31.84 2.19 -4.71
CA SER A 244 -30.61 1.92 -5.47
C SER A 244 -29.69 3.15 -5.54
N VAL A 245 -30.27 4.35 -5.67
CA VAL A 245 -29.55 5.63 -5.63
C VAL A 245 -28.93 5.84 -4.25
N LEU A 246 -29.69 5.60 -3.17
CA LEU A 246 -29.19 5.69 -1.81
C LEU A 246 -28.08 4.65 -1.53
N LEU A 247 -28.22 3.43 -2.05
CA LEU A 247 -27.19 2.40 -1.92
C LEU A 247 -25.88 2.84 -2.58
N ARG A 248 -25.95 3.52 -3.72
CA ARG A 248 -24.77 4.09 -4.39
C ARG A 248 -24.09 5.17 -3.53
N LEU A 249 -24.87 6.07 -2.94
CA LEU A 249 -24.37 7.09 -1.99
C LEU A 249 -23.61 6.43 -0.83
N HIS A 250 -24.22 5.44 -0.16
CA HIS A 250 -23.58 4.75 0.96
C HIS A 250 -22.35 3.94 0.54
N SER A 251 -22.38 3.35 -0.66
CA SER A 251 -21.23 2.62 -1.22
C SER A 251 -20.06 3.55 -1.49
N ARG A 252 -20.30 4.76 -2.01
CA ARG A 252 -19.27 5.78 -2.21
C ARG A 252 -18.66 6.23 -0.87
N ASN A 253 -19.51 6.55 0.12
CA ASN A 253 -19.04 6.92 1.46
C ASN A 253 -18.19 5.80 2.10
N ALA A 254 -18.57 4.53 1.90
CA ALA A 254 -17.81 3.39 2.40
C ALA A 254 -16.47 3.21 1.67
N ALA A 255 -16.42 3.47 0.36
CA ALA A 255 -15.20 3.44 -0.44
C ALA A 255 -14.23 4.54 0.00
N ASP A 256 -14.72 5.78 0.14
CA ASP A 256 -13.92 6.94 0.59
C ASP A 256 -13.35 6.69 2.00
N TYR A 257 -14.19 6.20 2.93
CA TYR A 257 -13.76 5.81 4.27
C TYR A 257 -12.67 4.72 4.24
N ASN A 258 -12.90 3.62 3.51
CA ASN A 258 -11.93 2.53 3.44
C ASN A 258 -10.60 2.98 2.80
N SER A 259 -10.66 3.72 1.69
CA SER A 259 -9.49 4.24 0.99
C SER A 259 -8.64 5.12 1.91
N PHE A 260 -9.28 6.05 2.61
CA PHE A 260 -8.61 6.92 3.57
C PHE A 260 -7.89 6.11 4.67
N HIS A 261 -8.55 5.11 5.25
CA HIS A 261 -7.99 4.31 6.32
C HIS A 261 -6.83 3.42 5.85
N VAL A 262 -6.91 2.87 4.63
CA VAL A 262 -5.81 2.13 3.99
C VAL A 262 -4.62 3.07 3.75
N GLU A 263 -4.86 4.25 3.19
CA GLU A 263 -3.80 5.22 2.91
C GLU A 263 -3.10 5.70 4.20
N CYS A 264 -3.87 5.95 5.26
CA CYS A 264 -3.34 6.26 6.60
C CYS A 264 -2.45 5.14 7.14
N HIS A 265 -2.88 3.88 6.99
CA HIS A 265 -2.08 2.74 7.42
C HIS A 265 -0.77 2.65 6.63
N ASP A 266 -0.84 2.80 5.32
CA ASP A 266 0.31 2.70 4.43
C ASP A 266 1.30 3.85 4.64
N ALA A 267 0.81 5.07 4.84
CA ALA A 267 1.64 6.23 5.22
C ALA A 267 2.40 5.95 6.53
N GLY A 268 1.71 5.47 7.57
CA GLY A 268 2.34 5.07 8.83
C GLY A 268 3.46 4.04 8.64
N GLY A 269 3.22 3.02 7.80
CA GLY A 269 4.22 2.01 7.47
C GLY A 269 5.40 2.53 6.65
N ARG A 270 5.14 3.39 5.65
CA ARG A 270 6.19 4.02 4.82
C ARG A 270 7.10 4.91 5.65
N MET A 271 6.53 5.79 6.47
CA MET A 271 7.28 6.63 7.41
C MET A 271 8.15 5.77 8.33
N GLY A 272 7.54 4.79 9.01
CA GLY A 272 8.26 3.91 9.94
C GLY A 272 9.48 3.23 9.29
N ARG A 273 9.35 2.71 8.06
CA ARG A 273 10.46 2.11 7.31
C ARG A 273 11.53 3.15 6.93
N SER A 274 11.12 4.31 6.43
CA SER A 274 12.03 5.37 5.98
C SER A 274 12.89 5.92 7.13
N PHE A 275 12.26 6.28 8.26
CA PHE A 275 12.97 6.80 9.44
C PHE A 275 13.85 5.74 10.10
N SER A 276 13.42 4.48 10.15
CA SER A 276 14.24 3.37 10.64
C SER A 276 15.46 3.15 9.74
N HIS A 277 15.29 3.21 8.42
CA HIS A 277 16.39 3.11 7.47
C HIS A 277 17.40 4.23 7.66
N ALA A 278 16.95 5.49 7.70
CA ALA A 278 17.82 6.66 7.93
C ALA A 278 18.57 6.54 9.26
N SER A 279 17.88 6.15 10.33
CA SER A 279 18.48 5.95 11.65
C SER A 279 19.60 4.91 11.62
N ARG A 280 19.38 3.78 10.94
CA ARG A 280 20.40 2.72 10.80
C ARG A 280 21.62 3.19 10.01
N GLN A 281 21.42 3.98 8.95
CA GLN A 281 22.53 4.55 8.17
C GLN A 281 23.43 5.45 9.04
N LEU A 282 22.84 6.19 9.98
CA LEU A 282 23.55 7.06 10.92
C LEU A 282 24.27 6.27 12.03
N GLU A 283 23.67 5.19 12.53
CA GLU A 283 24.30 4.29 13.50
C GLU A 283 25.59 3.65 12.97
N CYS A 284 25.66 3.32 11.67
CA CYS A 284 26.81 2.65 11.09
C CYS A 284 27.99 3.58 10.71
N LEU A 285 27.95 4.87 11.10
CA LEU A 285 28.96 5.85 10.66
C LEU A 285 30.34 5.67 11.30
N PHE A 286 30.41 5.12 12.53
CA PHE A 286 31.64 5.08 13.33
C PHE A 286 32.75 4.19 12.74
N HIS A 287 32.39 3.23 11.89
CA HIS A 287 33.35 2.35 11.21
C HIS A 287 33.95 2.95 9.93
N LEU A 288 33.43 4.08 9.44
CA LEU A 288 33.81 4.64 8.14
C LEU A 288 34.95 5.64 8.27
N HIS A 289 35.88 5.59 7.31
CA HIS A 289 36.88 6.64 7.15
C HIS A 289 36.25 7.95 6.69
N HIS A 290 36.92 9.08 6.96
CA HIS A 290 36.41 10.43 6.69
C HIS A 290 35.70 10.64 5.33
N PRO A 291 36.28 10.30 4.17
CA PRO A 291 35.62 10.53 2.88
C PRO A 291 34.35 9.69 2.69
N GLU A 292 34.34 8.45 3.19
CA GLU A 292 33.19 7.56 3.14
C GLU A 292 32.10 8.01 4.12
N ARG A 293 32.49 8.46 5.31
CA ARG A 293 31.60 9.01 6.32
C ARG A 293 30.90 10.28 5.83
N THR A 294 31.64 11.21 5.20
CA THR A 294 31.06 12.40 4.55
C THR A 294 30.03 11.99 3.50
N LYS A 295 30.38 11.03 2.63
CA LYS A 295 29.47 10.55 1.59
C LYS A 295 28.20 9.95 2.19
N ARG A 296 28.31 9.10 3.21
CA ARG A 296 27.18 8.46 3.90
C ARG A 296 26.28 9.48 4.59
N LEU A 297 26.86 10.44 5.30
CA LEU A 297 26.11 11.54 5.93
C LEU A 297 25.36 12.35 4.89
N LEU A 298 26.02 12.73 3.79
CA LEU A 298 25.41 13.50 2.72
C LEU A 298 24.26 12.76 2.04
N THR A 299 24.44 11.47 1.71
CA THR A 299 23.36 10.66 1.12
C THR A 299 22.19 10.54 2.09
N THR A 300 22.47 10.27 3.36
CA THR A 300 21.42 10.10 4.38
C THR A 300 20.66 11.40 4.61
N ALA A 301 21.35 12.54 4.72
CA ALA A 301 20.72 13.86 4.85
C ALA A 301 19.86 14.20 3.62
N THR A 302 20.37 13.93 2.41
CA THR A 302 19.66 14.23 1.16
C THR A 302 18.42 13.37 0.99
N ASP A 303 18.54 12.05 1.15
CA ASP A 303 17.44 11.11 0.93
C ASP A 303 16.36 11.26 2.00
N SER A 304 16.77 11.42 3.26
CA SER A 304 15.82 11.65 4.34
C SER A 304 15.08 12.98 4.22
N LEU A 305 15.72 14.05 3.70
CA LEU A 305 15.05 15.33 3.45
C LEU A 305 13.91 15.16 2.44
N LYS A 306 14.22 14.51 1.31
CA LYS A 306 13.23 14.23 0.27
C LYS A 306 12.05 13.42 0.82
N HIS A 307 12.35 12.40 1.62
CA HIS A 307 11.30 11.59 2.25
C HIS A 307 10.48 12.40 3.25
N CYS A 308 11.09 13.20 4.12
CA CYS A 308 10.35 14.00 5.10
C CYS A 308 9.41 15.01 4.41
N LEU A 309 9.87 15.69 3.35
CA LEU A 309 9.04 16.62 2.58
C LEU A 309 7.89 15.90 1.87
N SER A 310 8.15 14.72 1.29
CA SER A 310 7.11 13.92 0.64
C SER A 310 6.07 13.41 1.64
N GLU A 311 6.49 12.93 2.80
CA GLU A 311 5.59 12.44 3.84
C GLU A 311 4.83 13.60 4.50
N TRP A 312 5.43 14.78 4.62
CA TRP A 312 4.71 15.98 5.04
C TRP A 312 3.54 16.29 4.10
N ALA A 313 3.78 16.39 2.79
CA ALA A 313 2.70 16.64 1.82
C ALA A 313 1.60 15.57 1.89
N ALA A 314 1.98 14.30 2.00
CA ALA A 314 1.03 13.19 2.11
C ALA A 314 0.18 13.26 3.40
N VAL A 315 0.82 13.53 4.54
CA VAL A 315 0.11 13.63 5.82
C VAL A 315 -0.78 14.87 5.87
N ASP A 316 -0.37 15.99 5.27
CA ASP A 316 -1.19 17.21 5.20
C ASP A 316 -2.44 17.00 4.35
N HIS A 317 -2.29 16.27 3.23
CA HIS A 317 -3.43 15.80 2.43
C HIS A 317 -4.37 14.92 3.26
N LEU A 318 -3.84 13.94 4.01
CA LEU A 318 -4.64 13.06 4.86
C LEU A 318 -5.36 13.84 5.99
N VAL A 319 -4.71 14.81 6.62
CA VAL A 319 -5.35 15.66 7.64
C VAL A 319 -6.52 16.44 7.03
N SER A 320 -6.33 17.01 5.83
CA SER A 320 -7.38 17.72 5.12
C SER A 320 -8.53 16.79 4.71
N ALA A 321 -8.20 15.62 4.16
CA ALA A 321 -9.17 14.62 3.72
C ALA A 321 -9.98 14.04 4.90
N ALA A 322 -9.40 13.92 6.10
CA ALA A 322 -10.10 13.39 7.27
C ALA A 322 -11.39 14.16 7.61
N HIS A 323 -11.44 15.46 7.30
CA HIS A 323 -12.62 16.30 7.56
C HIS A 323 -13.80 16.02 6.62
N SER A 324 -13.56 15.43 5.44
CA SER A 324 -14.63 15.03 4.51
C SER A 324 -15.10 13.59 4.70
N ILE A 325 -14.47 12.83 5.61
CA ILE A 325 -14.85 11.44 5.86
C ILE A 325 -16.15 11.34 6.67
N VAL A 326 -17.09 10.57 6.12
CA VAL A 326 -18.36 10.21 6.75
C VAL A 326 -18.12 9.14 7.82
N PRO A 327 -18.73 9.26 9.03
CA PRO A 327 -18.54 8.30 10.11
C PRO A 327 -19.30 6.99 9.88
N ILE A 328 -18.75 6.13 9.04
CA ILE A 328 -19.33 4.79 8.74
C ILE A 328 -19.45 3.94 10.00
N SER A 329 -18.51 4.09 10.94
CA SER A 329 -18.51 3.44 12.25
C SER A 329 -19.82 3.66 13.02
N SER A 330 -20.42 4.85 12.90
CA SER A 330 -21.67 5.23 13.56
C SER A 330 -22.92 4.62 12.91
N ARG A 331 -22.79 4.03 11.72
CA ARG A 331 -23.87 3.24 11.07
C ARG A 331 -23.81 1.76 11.44
N CYS A 332 -22.67 1.30 11.96
CA CYS A 332 -22.48 -0.09 12.36
C CYS A 332 -22.92 -0.24 13.82
N PRO A 333 -23.85 -1.16 14.13
CA PRO A 333 -24.17 -1.49 15.52
C PRO A 333 -22.90 -1.98 16.20
N THR A 334 -22.43 -1.25 17.19
CA THR A 334 -21.37 -1.73 18.08
C THR A 334 -21.91 -2.96 18.83
N PRO A 335 -21.13 -4.04 18.95
CA PRO A 335 -21.55 -5.18 19.76
C PRO A 335 -21.88 -4.69 21.19
N VAL A 336 -23.06 -5.09 21.65
CA VAL A 336 -23.58 -4.84 22.99
C VAL A 336 -22.49 -5.20 24.01
N GLY A 337 -21.96 -4.20 24.71
CA GLY A 337 -20.83 -4.36 25.64
C GLY A 337 -19.74 -3.29 25.54
N LYS A 338 -19.78 -2.43 24.52
CA LYS A 338 -18.94 -1.20 24.45
C LYS A 338 -19.77 0.04 24.12
N LEU A 339 -20.77 0.37 24.94
CA LEU A 339 -21.24 1.75 25.01
C LEU A 339 -21.12 2.24 26.45
N SER A 340 -20.09 3.05 26.64
CA SER A 340 -20.06 4.18 27.55
C SER A 340 -21.43 4.84 27.65
N ASP A 341 -21.81 5.12 28.89
CA ASP A 341 -22.72 6.19 29.28
C ASP A 341 -22.67 7.39 28.31
N LYS A 342 -23.85 7.90 27.96
CA LYS A 342 -24.08 9.19 27.29
C LYS A 342 -23.48 9.32 25.87
N SER A 343 -24.03 8.59 24.90
CA SER A 343 -23.85 8.95 23.49
C SER A 343 -24.52 10.30 23.24
N ALA A 344 -23.74 11.30 22.81
CA ALA A 344 -24.29 12.55 22.33
C ALA A 344 -25.33 12.30 21.22
N PRO A 345 -26.35 13.16 21.06
CA PRO A 345 -27.29 13.07 19.95
C PRO A 345 -26.53 13.11 18.62
N LEU A 346 -26.63 12.04 17.83
CA LEU A 346 -25.94 11.94 16.55
C LEU A 346 -26.76 12.68 15.48
N ARG A 347 -26.15 13.63 14.78
CA ARG A 347 -26.83 14.39 13.73
C ARG A 347 -26.88 13.57 12.44
N GLY A 348 -28.01 13.65 11.74
CA GLY A 348 -28.21 13.05 10.42
C GLY A 348 -29.00 13.96 9.50
N ILE A 349 -29.10 13.57 8.25
CA ILE A 349 -29.84 14.26 7.20
C ILE A 349 -30.66 13.22 6.44
N CYS A 350 -31.91 13.52 6.12
CA CYS A 350 -32.71 12.67 5.25
C CYS A 350 -32.19 12.78 3.80
N ALA A 351 -31.71 11.67 3.23
CA ALA A 351 -31.04 11.64 1.93
C ALA A 351 -32.00 11.66 0.74
N CYS A 352 -33.29 11.39 0.95
CA CYS A 352 -34.34 11.43 -0.06
C CYS A 352 -35.66 11.92 0.55
N LEU A 353 -36.65 12.19 -0.29
CA LEU A 353 -38.02 12.36 0.17
C LEU A 353 -38.53 11.03 0.74
N TYR A 354 -39.08 11.05 1.96
CA TYR A 354 -39.72 9.91 2.58
C TYR A 354 -41.13 10.27 3.04
N GLU A 355 -42.13 9.66 2.41
CA GLU A 355 -43.54 9.95 2.63
C GLU A 355 -44.24 8.72 3.21
N THR A 356 -44.94 8.94 4.32
CA THR A 356 -45.87 7.98 4.90
C THR A 356 -47.25 8.64 5.04
N PRO A 357 -48.32 7.88 5.30
CA PRO A 357 -49.61 8.48 5.60
C PRO A 357 -49.61 9.36 6.87
N GLU A 358 -48.64 9.16 7.77
CA GLU A 358 -48.58 9.81 9.08
C GLU A 358 -47.66 11.03 9.10
N PHE A 359 -46.58 10.99 8.32
CA PHE A 359 -45.57 12.05 8.28
C PHE A 359 -44.82 12.07 6.94
N VAL A 360 -44.20 13.22 6.65
CA VAL A 360 -43.34 13.43 5.49
C VAL A 360 -42.02 14.03 5.94
N VAL A 361 -40.91 13.47 5.47
CA VAL A 361 -39.56 13.99 5.69
C VAL A 361 -38.98 14.41 4.35
N ALA A 362 -38.65 15.70 4.23
CA ALA A 362 -38.08 16.25 3.01
C ALA A 362 -36.62 15.83 2.83
N GLN A 363 -36.19 15.70 1.57
CA GLN A 363 -34.77 15.54 1.25
C GLN A 363 -33.96 16.72 1.79
N GLY A 364 -32.83 16.45 2.42
CA GLY A 364 -31.95 17.46 3.01
C GLY A 364 -32.40 17.95 4.39
N GLN A 365 -33.52 17.46 4.92
CA GLN A 365 -33.97 17.82 6.27
C GLN A 365 -33.02 17.25 7.33
N GLU A 366 -32.53 18.13 8.20
CA GLU A 366 -31.72 17.73 9.35
C GLU A 366 -32.56 16.97 10.38
N LEU A 367 -31.95 15.95 11.00
CA LEU A 367 -32.59 15.12 12.01
C LEU A 367 -31.58 14.72 13.09
N THR A 368 -32.10 14.34 14.25
CA THR A 368 -31.30 13.80 15.36
C THR A 368 -31.57 12.32 15.51
N ILE A 369 -30.55 11.48 15.40
CA ILE A 369 -30.64 10.03 15.58
C ILE A 369 -30.69 9.75 17.08
N LEU A 370 -31.78 9.11 17.52
CA LEU A 370 -32.03 8.74 18.92
C LEU A 370 -31.64 7.29 19.21
N ASP A 371 -31.91 6.39 18.25
CA ASP A 371 -31.57 4.97 18.35
C ASP A 371 -31.24 4.40 16.96
N ASN A 372 -30.05 3.83 16.84
CA ASN A 372 -29.52 3.17 15.65
C ASN A 372 -29.12 1.70 15.92
N SER A 373 -29.67 1.09 16.99
CA SER A 373 -29.36 -0.28 17.38
C SER A 373 -29.82 -1.32 16.34
N ASP A 374 -30.94 -1.06 15.67
CA ASP A 374 -31.42 -1.86 14.54
C ASP A 374 -30.71 -1.42 13.24
N ARG A 375 -30.30 -2.39 12.42
CA ARG A 375 -29.56 -2.14 11.17
C ARG A 375 -30.42 -1.52 10.07
N LEU A 376 -31.72 -1.79 10.08
CA LEU A 376 -32.66 -1.45 9.01
C LEU A 376 -33.58 -0.29 9.38
N GLN A 377 -33.91 -0.11 10.66
CA GLN A 377 -34.88 0.89 11.12
C GLN A 377 -34.33 1.72 12.27
N TRP A 378 -34.30 3.04 12.13
CA TRP A 378 -33.72 3.96 13.10
C TRP A 378 -34.79 4.89 13.67
N ARG A 379 -34.72 5.15 14.98
CA ARG A 379 -35.57 6.14 15.63
C ARG A 379 -34.89 7.50 15.58
N VAL A 380 -35.56 8.49 15.03
CA VAL A 380 -35.03 9.84 14.83
C VAL A 380 -36.00 10.88 15.36
N ARG A 381 -35.46 12.03 15.76
CA ARG A 381 -36.22 13.25 16.07
C ARG A 381 -36.06 14.25 14.93
N LEU A 382 -37.17 14.72 14.40
CA LEU A 382 -37.25 15.76 13.39
C LEU A 382 -37.12 17.16 14.03
N LEU A 383 -36.95 18.18 13.19
CA LEU A 383 -36.79 19.58 13.64
C LEU A 383 -38.02 20.15 14.37
N ASP A 384 -39.20 19.63 14.05
CA ASP A 384 -40.48 19.97 14.70
C ASP A 384 -40.64 19.30 16.08
N GLY A 385 -39.68 18.46 16.49
CA GLY A 385 -39.70 17.71 17.74
C GLY A 385 -40.38 16.35 17.65
N ASN A 386 -40.99 16.00 16.50
CA ASN A 386 -41.64 14.72 16.31
C ASN A 386 -40.62 13.58 16.24
N GLU A 387 -40.92 12.48 16.92
CA GLU A 387 -40.12 11.26 16.88
C GLU A 387 -40.73 10.27 15.90
N VAL A 388 -39.96 9.89 14.89
CA VAL A 388 -40.40 8.99 13.82
C VAL A 388 -39.38 7.88 13.61
N THR A 389 -39.82 6.76 13.03
CA THR A 389 -38.95 5.67 12.62
C THR A 389 -38.69 5.77 11.12
N LEU A 390 -37.43 5.82 10.73
CA LEU A 390 -37.01 5.87 9.33
C LEU A 390 -36.18 4.62 8.96
N PRO A 391 -36.31 4.13 7.71
CA PRO A 391 -35.36 3.14 7.21
C PRO A 391 -33.94 3.70 7.23
N SER A 392 -32.98 2.96 7.77
CA SER A 392 -31.60 3.42 7.99
C SER A 392 -30.92 3.91 6.71
N ILE A 393 -31.26 3.32 5.56
CA ILE A 393 -30.76 3.69 4.23
C ILE A 393 -31.15 5.12 3.81
N THR A 394 -32.26 5.66 4.33
CA THR A 394 -32.73 7.03 4.07
C THR A 394 -32.01 8.08 4.90
N VAL A 395 -31.28 7.67 5.95
CA VAL A 395 -30.54 8.58 6.83
C VAL A 395 -29.09 8.61 6.40
N TRP A 396 -28.56 9.79 6.09
CA TRP A 396 -27.14 10.04 5.85
C TRP A 396 -26.53 10.79 7.04
N ILE A 397 -25.34 10.37 7.48
CA ILE A 397 -24.62 11.06 8.56
C ILE A 397 -23.59 11.98 7.90
N PRO A 398 -23.59 13.28 8.18
CA PRO A 398 -22.66 14.21 7.55
C PRO A 398 -21.19 13.93 7.95
N PRO A 399 -20.21 14.41 7.15
CA PRO A 399 -18.79 14.27 7.45
C PRO A 399 -18.41 14.87 8.79
N ARG A 400 -17.56 14.16 9.54
CA ARG A 400 -16.87 14.50 10.81
C ARG A 400 -16.60 13.20 11.58
N ASP A 401 -15.92 12.23 10.97
CA ASP A 401 -15.49 11.04 11.70
C ASP A 401 -14.33 11.38 12.63
N VAL A 402 -14.62 11.46 13.93
CA VAL A 402 -13.62 11.78 14.97
C VAL A 402 -12.47 10.79 14.95
N SER A 403 -12.73 9.51 14.69
CA SER A 403 -11.71 8.47 14.62
C SER A 403 -10.74 8.67 13.43
N SER A 404 -11.26 9.05 12.25
CA SER A 404 -10.48 9.39 11.07
C SER A 404 -9.63 10.63 11.29
N ILE A 405 -10.21 11.69 11.88
CA ILE A 405 -9.47 12.92 12.24
C ILE A 405 -8.35 12.59 13.22
N ASP A 406 -8.66 11.88 14.31
CA ASP A 406 -7.66 11.46 15.30
C ASP A 406 -6.55 10.61 14.66
N ARG A 407 -6.89 9.76 13.69
CA ARG A 407 -5.90 8.94 12.98
C ARG A 407 -4.94 9.80 12.17
N ALA A 408 -5.44 10.77 11.41
CA ALA A 408 -4.60 11.69 10.64
C ALA A 408 -3.73 12.58 11.55
N VAL A 409 -4.30 13.11 12.64
CA VAL A 409 -3.55 13.90 13.63
C VAL A 409 -2.45 13.07 14.29
N ARG A 410 -2.71 11.81 14.64
CA ARG A 410 -1.68 10.89 15.15
C ARG A 410 -0.56 10.67 14.14
N LEU A 411 -0.86 10.54 12.85
CA LEU A 411 0.16 10.42 11.81
C LEU A 411 1.03 11.69 11.70
N LYS A 412 0.41 12.89 11.75
CA LYS A 412 1.14 14.17 11.78
C LYS A 412 2.06 14.28 13.00
N ARG A 413 1.57 13.87 14.17
CA ARG A 413 2.39 13.80 15.38
C ARG A 413 3.53 12.77 15.25
N GLN A 414 3.27 11.60 14.70
CA GLN A 414 4.31 10.59 14.48
C GLN A 414 5.41 11.11 13.53
N LEU A 415 5.02 11.77 12.43
CA LEU A 415 5.97 12.42 11.51
C LEU A 415 6.79 13.48 12.25
N SER A 416 6.13 14.31 13.06
CA SER A 416 6.76 15.30 13.92
C SER A 416 7.85 14.68 14.81
N ASP A 417 7.48 13.69 15.62
CA ASP A 417 8.38 13.07 16.58
C ASP A 417 9.57 12.38 15.87
N GLN A 418 9.31 11.68 14.77
CA GLN A 418 10.34 10.97 14.00
C GLN A 418 11.29 11.92 13.27
N TRP A 419 10.79 13.00 12.69
CA TRP A 419 11.62 14.01 12.02
C TRP A 419 12.48 14.78 13.04
N THR A 420 11.92 15.14 14.20
CA THR A 420 12.68 15.74 15.31
C THR A 420 13.88 14.86 15.71
N ALA A 421 13.62 13.58 15.97
CA ALA A 421 14.65 12.63 16.38
C ALA A 421 15.73 12.46 15.30
N LEU A 422 15.32 12.40 14.03
CA LEU A 422 16.23 12.30 12.89
C LEU A 422 17.12 13.54 12.76
N ILE A 423 16.56 14.74 12.83
CA ILE A 423 17.33 16.00 12.76
C ILE A 423 18.32 16.08 13.91
N ALA A 424 17.91 15.76 15.13
CA ALA A 424 18.80 15.74 16.28
C ALA A 424 19.98 14.76 16.08
N LYS A 425 19.73 13.59 15.49
CA LYS A 425 20.79 12.63 15.15
C LYS A 425 21.71 13.15 14.03
N LEU A 426 21.14 13.64 12.93
CA LEU A 426 21.88 14.22 11.81
C LEU A 426 22.78 15.39 12.26
N LYS A 427 22.24 16.30 13.08
CA LYS A 427 22.99 17.43 13.64
C LYS A 427 24.16 16.95 14.48
N ARG A 428 23.91 16.05 15.45
CA ARG A 428 24.98 15.49 16.31
C ARG A 428 26.08 14.82 15.50
N ASP A 429 25.72 13.95 14.56
CA ASP A 429 26.70 13.19 13.77
C ASP A 429 27.48 14.09 12.80
N THR A 430 26.83 15.11 12.24
CA THR A 430 27.47 16.11 11.38
C THR A 430 28.45 16.97 12.15
N VAL A 431 28.06 17.49 13.32
CA VAL A 431 28.93 18.26 14.22
C VAL A 431 30.14 17.43 14.65
N ALA A 432 29.92 16.19 15.09
CA ALA A 432 31.00 15.30 15.51
C ALA A 432 31.99 15.01 14.36
N HIS A 433 31.48 14.75 13.16
CA HIS A 433 32.32 14.51 11.98
C HIS A 433 33.13 15.74 11.57
N ILE A 434 32.52 16.92 11.55
CA ILE A 434 33.18 18.19 11.25
C ILE A 434 34.25 18.50 12.31
N ALA A 435 33.93 18.38 13.60
CA ALA A 435 34.89 18.62 14.67
C ALA A 435 36.09 17.67 14.60
N GLN A 436 35.87 16.39 14.28
CA GLN A 436 36.96 15.42 14.07
C GLN A 436 37.83 15.79 12.87
N LEU A 437 37.22 16.18 11.75
CA LEU A 437 37.95 16.67 10.57
C LEU A 437 38.79 17.90 10.90
N PHE A 438 38.20 18.87 11.59
CA PHE A 438 38.85 20.13 11.93
C PHE A 438 40.01 19.90 12.90
N THR A 439 39.84 19.03 13.90
CA THR A 439 40.94 18.65 14.81
C THR A 439 42.11 18.05 14.04
N GLY A 440 41.83 17.07 13.17
CA GLY A 440 42.89 16.42 12.37
C GLY A 440 43.57 17.34 11.34
N LEU A 441 42.91 18.41 10.92
CA LEU A 441 43.51 19.45 10.07
C LEU A 441 44.40 20.40 10.90
N LEU A 442 43.92 20.82 12.08
CA LEU A 442 44.63 21.74 12.95
C LEU A 442 45.87 21.12 13.62
N ASP A 443 45.81 19.83 13.95
CA ASP A 443 46.92 19.06 14.56
C ASP A 443 48.17 19.03 13.66
N LYS A 444 48.01 19.13 12.34
CA LYS A 444 49.13 19.14 11.38
C LYS A 444 49.93 20.44 11.40
N GLN A 445 49.42 21.51 12.02
CA GLN A 445 50.03 22.84 12.10
C GLN A 445 50.56 23.37 10.75
N SER A 446 49.92 22.97 9.64
CA SER A 446 50.29 23.38 8.28
C SER A 446 49.20 24.25 7.66
N LEU A 447 49.57 25.00 6.62
CA LEU A 447 48.62 25.78 5.82
C LEU A 447 47.63 24.85 5.10
N ILE A 448 46.38 25.27 4.97
CA ILE A 448 45.35 24.51 4.24
C ILE A 448 45.23 25.14 2.85
N ALA A 449 45.75 24.44 1.85
CA ALA A 449 45.71 24.90 0.47
C ALA A 449 44.41 24.45 -0.21
N VAL A 450 43.64 25.41 -0.71
CA VAL A 450 42.40 25.18 -1.48
C VAL A 450 42.50 25.80 -2.86
N SER A 451 41.97 25.13 -3.88
CA SER A 451 42.00 25.65 -5.26
C SER A 451 41.07 26.84 -5.48
N LYS A 452 40.00 26.96 -4.66
CA LYS A 452 39.02 28.04 -4.73
C LYS A 452 38.70 28.53 -3.31
N PRO A 453 39.31 29.64 -2.84
CA PRO A 453 39.11 30.12 -1.48
C PRO A 453 37.67 30.60 -1.23
N THR A 454 36.98 31.13 -2.25
CA THR A 454 35.57 31.54 -2.14
C THR A 454 34.65 30.39 -1.72
N CYS A 455 34.84 29.19 -2.27
CA CYS A 455 34.06 28.01 -1.88
C CYS A 455 34.34 27.58 -0.43
N ALA A 456 35.51 27.91 0.12
CA ALA A 456 35.84 27.60 1.50
C ALA A 456 35.15 28.59 2.44
N GLU A 457 35.16 29.88 2.12
CA GLU A 457 34.41 30.90 2.86
C GLU A 457 32.90 30.64 2.86
N GLU A 458 32.30 30.34 1.70
CA GLU A 458 30.88 29.96 1.62
C GLU A 458 30.54 28.77 2.54
N PHE A 459 31.44 27.78 2.63
CA PHE A 459 31.28 26.64 3.53
C PHE A 459 31.37 27.06 4.99
N TYR A 460 32.33 27.90 5.36
CA TYR A 460 32.49 28.36 6.73
C TYR A 460 31.32 29.22 7.19
N ASP A 461 30.83 30.11 6.33
CA ASP A 461 29.65 30.96 6.60
C ASP A 461 28.40 30.11 6.82
N LEU A 462 28.18 29.11 5.96
CA LEU A 462 27.04 28.21 6.09
C LEU A 462 27.12 27.36 7.37
N LEU A 463 28.32 26.92 7.75
CA LEU A 463 28.56 26.15 8.96
C LEU A 463 28.26 26.98 10.21
N GLU A 464 28.66 28.25 10.22
CA GLU A 464 28.35 29.20 11.27
C GLU A 464 26.84 29.46 11.36
N GLN A 465 26.17 29.74 10.24
CA GLN A 465 24.72 29.96 10.20
C GLN A 465 23.89 28.73 10.61
N THR A 466 24.38 27.52 10.33
CA THR A 466 23.61 26.28 10.55
C THR A 466 23.85 25.67 11.93
N LEU A 467 25.10 25.68 12.40
CA LEU A 467 25.50 24.97 13.62
C LEU A 467 25.73 25.89 14.80
N LEU A 468 25.98 27.19 14.58
CA LEU A 468 26.29 28.16 15.64
C LEU A 468 25.17 29.19 15.88
N ALA A 469 24.11 29.23 15.05
CA ALA A 469 23.07 30.27 15.11
C ALA A 469 21.94 30.06 16.14
N GLU A 470 21.86 28.93 16.85
CA GLU A 470 20.86 28.74 17.92
C GLU A 470 21.25 29.49 19.21
N GLU A 471 20.31 30.25 19.80
CA GLU A 471 20.48 30.87 21.13
C GLU A 471 20.66 29.81 22.24
N ALA A 472 21.50 30.12 23.21
CA ALA A 472 22.02 29.20 24.21
C ALA A 472 20.97 28.81 25.26
N ALA A 473 20.65 27.51 25.35
CA ALA A 473 20.22 26.92 26.61
C ALA A 473 21.45 26.73 27.51
N ALA A 474 21.35 27.22 28.75
CA ALA A 474 22.47 27.38 29.67
C ALA A 474 23.17 26.04 30.03
N ASP A 475 24.50 26.11 30.10
CA ASP A 475 25.39 25.37 31.01
C ASP A 475 26.15 24.11 30.54
N SER A 476 26.03 23.62 29.29
CA SER A 476 27.02 22.64 28.77
C SER A 476 27.25 22.67 27.25
N GLU A 477 26.22 22.96 26.46
CA GLU A 477 26.32 23.04 25.00
C GLU A 477 27.13 24.25 24.52
N GLY A 478 27.16 25.32 25.31
CA GLY A 478 27.92 26.55 25.02
C GLY A 478 29.43 26.33 24.90
N SER A 479 30.00 25.43 25.72
CA SER A 479 31.44 25.12 25.70
C SER A 479 31.87 24.40 24.41
N ALA A 480 31.06 23.45 23.92
CA ALA A 480 31.31 22.76 22.66
C ALA A 480 31.13 23.68 21.43
N ARG A 481 30.12 24.56 21.46
CA ARG A 481 29.91 25.59 20.42
C ARG A 481 31.07 26.57 20.37
N GLN A 482 31.51 27.08 21.53
CA GLN A 482 32.66 27.98 21.64
C GLN A 482 33.91 27.31 21.04
N LYS A 483 34.15 26.04 21.37
CA LYS A 483 35.27 25.26 20.83
C LYS A 483 35.19 25.13 19.30
N LEU A 484 34.02 24.81 18.75
CA LEU A 484 33.84 24.72 17.30
C LEU A 484 34.04 26.08 16.61
N ALA A 485 33.57 27.17 17.21
CA ALA A 485 33.76 28.53 16.71
C ALA A 485 35.24 28.94 16.71
N THR A 486 35.99 28.62 17.77
CA THR A 486 37.45 28.87 17.82
C THR A 486 38.18 28.06 16.74
N MET A 487 37.83 26.78 16.58
CA MET A 487 38.41 25.93 15.54
C MET A 487 38.10 26.47 14.13
N LEU A 488 36.88 26.98 13.91
CA LEU A 488 36.48 27.57 12.63
C LEU A 488 37.27 28.84 12.32
N ALA A 489 37.46 29.73 13.30
CA ALA A 489 38.25 30.94 13.14
C ALA A 489 39.72 30.63 12.81
N GLU A 490 40.29 29.63 13.48
CA GLU A 490 41.67 29.19 13.22
C GLU A 490 41.83 28.52 11.85
N LEU A 491 40.81 27.78 11.41
CA LEU A 491 40.78 27.21 10.06
C LEU A 491 40.68 28.29 8.99
N ARG A 492 39.76 29.26 9.13
CA ARG A 492 39.66 30.43 8.23
C ARG A 492 41.02 31.13 8.10
N ALA A 493 41.72 31.36 9.21
CA ALA A 493 43.03 32.00 9.21
C ALA A 493 44.16 31.18 8.54
N ARG A 494 44.04 29.85 8.50
CA ARG A 494 45.03 28.95 7.90
C ARG A 494 44.73 28.53 6.46
N THR A 495 43.53 28.84 5.98
CA THR A 495 43.11 28.52 4.61
C THR A 495 43.61 29.57 3.64
N VAL A 496 44.35 29.13 2.63
CA VAL A 496 44.97 29.98 1.61
C VAL A 496 44.79 29.38 0.21
N SER A 497 44.92 30.20 -0.83
CA SER A 497 44.89 29.71 -2.21
C SER A 497 46.07 28.75 -2.46
N THR A 498 45.89 27.78 -3.38
CA THR A 498 46.99 26.90 -3.81
C THR A 498 48.21 27.66 -4.32
N ASP A 499 48.01 28.83 -4.93
CA ASP A 499 49.08 29.66 -5.48
C ASP A 499 49.84 30.41 -4.37
N GLU A 500 49.12 30.86 -3.33
CA GLU A 500 49.70 31.49 -2.14
C GLU A 500 50.47 30.46 -1.31
N ALA A 501 49.93 29.25 -1.15
CA ALA A 501 50.62 28.15 -0.49
C ALA A 501 51.92 27.77 -1.22
N ALA A 502 51.91 27.71 -2.56
CA ALA A 502 53.09 27.45 -3.37
C ALA A 502 54.13 28.58 -3.24
N SER A 503 53.68 29.84 -3.19
CA SER A 503 54.52 31.01 -2.97
C SER A 503 55.18 31.01 -1.59
N GLU A 504 54.47 30.60 -0.55
CA GLU A 504 55.01 30.49 0.82
C GLU A 504 56.03 29.35 0.95
N ILE A 505 55.81 28.22 0.26
CA ILE A 505 56.79 27.13 0.14
C ILE A 505 58.07 27.61 -0.54
N ALA A 506 57.94 28.42 -1.61
CA ALA A 506 59.06 29.01 -2.34
C ALA A 506 59.82 30.03 -1.48
N ARG A 507 59.11 30.87 -0.71
CA ARG A 507 59.70 31.86 0.22
C ARG A 507 60.49 31.20 1.35
N LYS A 508 60.04 30.05 1.86
CA LYS A 508 60.70 29.25 2.91
C LYS A 508 61.83 28.34 2.41
N GLY A 509 62.30 28.51 1.16
CA GLY A 509 63.16 27.61 0.39
C GLY A 509 64.57 27.25 0.91
N ARG A 510 64.83 27.22 2.22
CA ARG A 510 66.14 26.85 2.79
C ARG A 510 66.11 26.17 4.16
N VAL A 511 65.06 25.39 4.45
CA VAL A 511 64.95 24.60 5.69
C VAL A 511 65.14 23.10 5.37
N LYS A 512 65.90 22.38 6.20
CA LYS A 512 66.15 20.94 6.07
C LYS A 512 64.83 20.18 5.95
N SER A 513 64.77 19.20 5.02
CA SER A 513 63.55 18.47 4.63
C SER A 513 62.82 17.76 5.79
N SER A 514 63.48 17.51 6.92
CA SER A 514 62.89 16.80 8.06
C SER A 514 61.94 17.62 8.95
N LEU A 515 61.81 18.94 8.73
CA LEU A 515 60.98 19.86 9.53
C LEU A 515 59.96 20.65 8.67
N ARG A 516 59.71 20.23 7.42
CA ARG A 516 58.82 20.96 6.51
C ARG A 516 57.37 20.57 6.78
N ASN A 517 56.60 21.47 7.40
CA ASN A 517 55.13 21.36 7.45
C ASN A 517 54.56 21.71 6.07
N ASP A 518 54.51 20.71 5.18
CA ASP A 518 53.92 20.90 3.85
C ASP A 518 52.41 21.22 3.96
N PRO A 519 51.89 22.14 3.13
CA PRO A 519 50.48 22.52 3.16
C PRO A 519 49.58 21.31 2.90
N TYR A 520 48.55 21.16 3.73
CA TYR A 520 47.52 20.16 3.49
C TYR A 520 46.62 20.62 2.34
N ARG A 521 46.54 19.83 1.26
CA ARG A 521 45.62 20.12 0.14
C ARG A 521 44.25 19.54 0.43
N LEU A 522 43.27 20.41 0.65
CA LEU A 522 41.86 20.02 0.69
C LEU A 522 41.30 20.05 -0.73
N SER A 523 40.76 18.92 -1.20
CA SER A 523 40.24 18.86 -2.56
C SER A 523 38.93 19.65 -2.70
N THR A 524 38.74 20.31 -3.84
CA THR A 524 37.48 21.01 -4.16
C THR A 524 36.28 20.07 -4.05
N THR A 525 36.43 18.81 -4.43
CA THR A 525 35.37 17.80 -4.35
C THR A 525 34.95 17.51 -2.91
N GLU A 526 35.89 17.39 -1.97
CA GLU A 526 35.59 17.19 -0.55
C GLU A 526 34.93 18.41 0.07
N LEU A 527 35.42 19.60 -0.26
CA LEU A 527 34.84 20.86 0.19
C LEU A 527 33.38 21.02 -0.27
N VAL A 528 33.11 20.74 -1.56
CA VAL A 528 31.74 20.75 -2.10
C VAL A 528 30.85 19.72 -1.41
N ARG A 529 31.36 18.52 -1.08
CA ARG A 529 30.59 17.51 -0.34
C ARG A 529 30.25 17.96 1.08
N LEU A 530 31.21 18.57 1.79
CA LEU A 530 31.00 19.11 3.13
C LEU A 530 30.00 20.28 3.12
N HIS A 531 30.16 21.22 2.17
CA HIS A 531 29.21 22.30 1.96
C HIS A 531 27.80 21.76 1.69
N THR A 532 27.66 20.79 0.78
CA THR A 532 26.36 20.20 0.45
C THR A 532 25.74 19.50 1.66
N LEU A 533 26.55 18.81 2.48
CA LEU A 533 26.07 18.17 3.70
C LEU A 533 25.47 19.19 4.68
N VAL A 534 26.20 20.27 4.97
CA VAL A 534 25.71 21.33 5.86
C VAL A 534 24.48 22.02 5.25
N SER A 535 24.48 22.27 3.94
CA SER A 535 23.32 22.84 3.23
C SER A 535 22.08 21.97 3.37
N LYS A 536 22.22 20.64 3.28
CA LYS A 536 21.10 19.72 3.48
C LYS A 536 20.62 19.67 4.92
N LEU A 537 21.52 19.77 5.89
CA LEU A 537 21.16 19.89 7.30
C LEU A 537 20.40 21.20 7.57
N TRP A 538 20.85 22.31 6.99
CA TRP A 538 20.14 23.59 7.06
C TRP A 538 18.74 23.50 6.48
N GLN A 539 18.59 22.91 5.28
CA GLN A 539 17.28 22.69 4.66
C GLN A 539 16.35 21.86 5.55
N HIS A 540 16.87 20.80 6.19
CA HIS A 540 16.13 20.02 7.18
C HIS A 540 15.61 20.89 8.33
N LEU A 541 16.48 21.70 8.94
CA LEU A 541 16.11 22.57 10.07
C LEU A 541 15.06 23.62 9.67
N THR A 542 15.23 24.26 8.52
CA THR A 542 14.30 25.29 8.03
C THR A 542 12.93 24.69 7.70
N SER A 543 12.89 23.60 6.93
CA SER A 543 11.62 22.93 6.59
C SER A 543 10.94 22.32 7.81
N TRP A 544 11.71 21.84 8.78
CA TRP A 544 11.17 21.39 10.06
C TRP A 544 10.50 22.52 10.86
N ALA A 545 11.13 23.70 10.92
CA ALA A 545 10.55 24.86 11.58
C ALA A 545 9.25 25.34 10.89
N GLU A 546 9.19 25.26 9.55
CA GLU A 546 7.96 25.53 8.79
C GLU A 546 6.86 24.52 9.11
N PHE A 547 7.19 23.23 9.15
CA PHE A 547 6.27 22.17 9.51
C PHE A 547 5.66 22.38 10.92
N GLN A 548 6.48 22.77 11.90
CA GLN A 548 6.01 23.07 13.26
C GLN A 548 5.09 24.29 13.33
N ARG A 549 5.41 25.36 12.59
CA ARG A 549 4.56 26.56 12.48
C ARG A 549 3.20 26.22 11.89
N ALA A 550 3.17 25.47 10.79
CA ALA A 550 1.92 25.01 10.18
C ALA A 550 1.05 24.12 11.10
N GLY A 551 1.66 23.42 12.07
CA GLY A 551 0.94 22.70 13.12
C GLY A 551 0.26 23.61 14.15
N SER A 552 0.88 24.74 14.48
CA SER A 552 0.39 25.68 15.50
C SER A 552 -0.81 26.50 15.01
N ASP A 553 -0.82 26.87 13.73
CA ASP A 553 -1.93 27.61 13.11
C ASP A 553 -3.21 26.74 12.98
N CYS A 554 -3.05 25.43 12.75
CA CYS A 554 -4.19 24.49 12.73
C CYS A 554 -4.83 24.28 14.12
N ALA A 555 -4.05 24.36 15.20
CA ALA A 555 -4.57 24.20 16.56
C ALA A 555 -5.55 25.34 16.94
N CYS A 556 -5.31 26.56 16.45
CA CYS A 556 -6.23 27.69 16.64
C CYS A 556 -7.55 27.52 15.86
N CYS A 557 -7.51 26.93 14.66
CA CYS A 557 -8.73 26.68 13.87
C CYS A 557 -9.60 25.53 14.42
N CYS A 558 -9.00 24.50 15.03
CA CYS A 558 -9.75 23.39 15.61
C CYS A 558 -10.53 23.77 16.88
N CYS A 559 -10.07 24.75 17.67
CA CYS A 559 -10.78 25.22 18.87
C CYS A 559 -11.99 26.12 18.57
N CYS A 560 -12.09 26.70 17.37
CA CYS A 560 -13.15 27.65 17.02
C CYS A 560 -14.37 27.02 16.31
N CYS A 561 -14.37 25.71 16.07
CA CYS A 561 -15.45 25.00 15.36
C CYS A 561 -16.18 23.97 16.24
N GLY A 562 -16.23 24.22 17.56
CA GLY A 562 -17.01 23.45 18.54
C GLY A 562 -18.49 23.78 18.49
#